data_AF-A0A1S9D4M9-F1
#
_entry.id   AF-A0A1S9D4M9-F1
#
_cell.length_a   1.000
_cell.length_b   1.000
_cell.length_c   1.000
_cell.angle_alpha   90.00
_cell.angle_beta   90.00
_cell.angle_gamma   90.00
#
_symmetry.space_group_name_H-M   'P 1'
#
loop_
_entity.id
_entity.type
_entity.pdbx_description
1 polymer ?
#
loop_
_entity_poly.entity_id
_entity_poly.type
_entity_poly.pdbx_seq_one_letter_code
_entity_poly.pdbx_strand_id
1 'polypeptide(L)'
;MLREEDPLIPLGLICAVICHVLSSTEGGSILVFLPGLRHIMAVESAVRKYGKMLGCDFSDCSRYKILQLHSNLPDGQKELFSPVSRACRRVILSTDVAETSITISDVKVVIDPGKSIQCYSACRQGWQSPAGEYFALFTRDMHKSFRITRFPGMMREDLQQATLQVKRTVSSASIQDTLRDSIEPPDAAKVDLAISNLQLLRALDEKERLTPLGVLLSELPLDPCRAKLILLGVIFRCLDTLLIIGVIGGDQSLFYSSPVQETRNDVHRTRVEFSRNTWSDHLSAANAFKATREVWYRKGRAAAFGFAVSNHIHFDRVYEVLQAARHTLEFLAKRKIISCHEHLDERFQFGGASLNTNSWRTPLIKALLFHVMYPNLAAPSSASRRRYYTETNDMTHMSPSSVNSTERPRSLFIFNSTTKPSSGDTYVLKQTSHVTPLAACLLGGRLHGSGRRICMDSWLGFLVQANEGSGGDRAARLLIELRKTLQIAFDAAFHSLGQLENHQPTKEPKSTRSHDLLFDMISEIMIDILVRDIDPVYSKRVKTATQWA
;
A
#
# COMPACT_ATOMS: atom_id res chain seq x y z
N MET A 1 16.05 5.70 -13.69
CA MET A 1 15.84 4.58 -12.75
C MET A 1 16.60 4.88 -11.45
N LEU A 2 15.90 5.41 -10.44
CA LEU A 2 16.46 5.54 -9.09
C LEU A 2 16.29 4.18 -8.41
N ARG A 3 17.40 3.57 -7.99
CA ARG A 3 17.37 2.31 -7.23
C ARG A 3 16.73 2.59 -5.88
N GLU A 4 15.69 1.84 -5.52
CA GLU A 4 15.19 1.71 -4.14
C GLU A 4 16.16 0.85 -3.31
N GLU A 5 17.44 1.23 -3.26
CA GLU A 5 18.33 0.74 -2.21
C GLU A 5 18.09 1.61 -0.98
N ASP A 6 17.70 0.99 0.13
CA ASP A 6 17.49 1.66 1.41
C ASP A 6 18.74 2.49 1.72
N PRO A 7 18.66 3.84 1.80
CA PRO A 7 19.84 4.68 1.80
C PRO A 7 20.73 4.32 2.98
N LEU A 8 21.96 3.87 2.70
CA LEU A 8 22.94 3.61 3.75
C LEU A 8 23.30 4.93 4.44
N ILE A 9 22.90 5.11 5.69
CA ILE A 9 23.22 6.30 6.48
C ILE A 9 24.37 5.98 7.42
N PRO A 10 25.38 6.85 7.53
CA PRO A 10 26.50 6.64 8.45
C PRO A 10 26.05 6.95 9.89
N LEU A 11 25.31 6.03 10.52
CA LEU A 11 24.74 6.19 11.87
C LEU A 11 25.80 6.60 12.92
N GLY A 12 26.98 5.96 12.88
CA GLY A 12 28.08 6.27 13.79
C GLY A 12 28.61 7.69 13.62
N LEU A 13 28.74 8.15 12.37
CA LEU A 13 29.18 9.52 12.08
C LEU A 13 28.14 10.54 12.54
N ILE A 14 26.86 10.31 12.27
CA ILE A 14 25.77 11.19 12.75
C ILE A 14 25.81 11.30 14.27
N CYS A 15 25.91 10.17 14.98
CA CYS A 15 26.01 10.15 16.44
C CYS A 15 27.23 10.95 16.94
N ALA A 16 28.40 10.74 16.33
CA ALA A 16 29.62 11.47 16.67
C ALA A 16 29.49 12.98 16.45
N VAL A 17 28.90 13.41 15.33
CA VAL A 17 28.68 14.84 15.02
C VAL A 17 27.68 15.46 15.98
N ILE A 18 26.57 14.77 16.32
CA ILE A 18 25.62 15.25 17.34
C ILE A 18 26.34 15.49 18.67
N CYS A 19 27.12 14.52 19.16
CA CYS A 19 27.83 14.64 20.43
C CYS A 19 28.94 15.71 20.39
N HIS A 20 29.61 15.84 19.24
CA HIS A 20 30.58 16.91 19.02
C HIS A 20 29.92 18.28 19.12
N VAL A 21 28.82 18.51 18.41
CA VAL A 21 28.08 19.78 18.44
C VAL A 21 27.56 20.09 19.84
N LEU A 22 27.03 19.10 20.55
CA LEU A 22 26.54 19.28 21.92
C LEU A 22 27.65 19.68 22.90
N SER A 23 28.89 19.24 22.66
CA SER A 23 30.04 19.57 23.50
C SER A 23 30.78 20.84 23.07
N SER A 24 30.70 21.23 21.78
CA SER A 24 31.43 22.37 21.22
C SER A 24 30.61 23.67 21.14
N THR A 25 29.29 23.63 21.30
CA THR A 25 28.41 24.80 21.15
C THR A 25 27.57 25.09 22.39
N GLU A 26 27.18 26.35 22.60
CA GLU A 26 26.30 26.77 23.70
C GLU A 26 24.88 27.11 23.23
N GLY A 27 23.90 26.42 23.82
CA GLY A 27 22.47 26.64 23.57
C GLY A 27 22.00 26.33 22.14
N GLY A 28 20.69 26.46 21.91
CA GLY A 28 20.07 26.22 20.61
C GLY A 28 19.86 24.73 20.27
N SER A 29 18.96 24.50 19.32
CA SER A 29 18.55 23.16 18.90
C SER A 29 19.39 22.65 17.72
N ILE A 30 19.58 21.33 17.68
CA ILE A 30 20.22 20.61 16.57
C ILE A 30 19.11 19.97 15.74
N LEU A 31 19.07 20.23 14.44
CA LEU A 31 18.18 19.57 13.50
C LEU A 31 18.97 18.57 12.65
N VAL A 32 18.50 17.33 12.58
CA VAL A 32 19.13 16.25 11.82
C VAL A 32 18.16 15.77 10.76
N PHE A 33 18.53 15.89 9.49
CA PHE A 33 17.74 15.38 8.38
C PHE A 33 18.01 13.90 8.15
N LEU A 34 16.94 13.11 8.05
CA LEU A 34 16.97 11.67 7.84
C LEU A 34 15.97 11.29 6.74
N PRO A 35 16.22 10.23 5.94
CA PRO A 35 15.35 9.82 4.86
C PRO A 35 13.95 9.43 5.36
N GLY A 36 13.84 8.60 6.41
CA GLY A 36 12.54 8.13 6.89
C GLY A 36 12.52 7.76 8.37
N LEU A 37 11.35 7.32 8.84
CA LEU A 37 11.10 6.97 10.24
C LEU A 37 12.05 5.88 10.77
N ARG A 38 12.33 4.85 9.96
CA ARG A 38 13.32 3.81 10.31
C ARG A 38 14.68 4.40 10.68
N HIS A 39 15.15 5.39 9.93
CA HIS A 39 16.42 6.05 10.16
C HIS A 39 16.38 6.98 11.38
N ILE A 40 15.27 7.68 11.60
CA ILE A 40 15.02 8.45 12.83
C ILE A 40 15.19 7.55 14.06
N MET A 41 14.50 6.40 14.08
CA MET A 41 14.58 5.45 15.20
C MET A 41 15.99 4.86 15.35
N ALA A 42 16.66 4.54 14.24
CA ALA A 42 18.02 3.99 14.27
C ALA A 42 19.05 5.00 14.84
N VAL A 43 18.95 6.27 14.45
CA VAL A 43 19.81 7.33 15.00
C VAL A 43 19.50 7.57 16.47
N GLU A 44 18.23 7.66 16.88
CA GLU A 44 17.89 7.81 18.30
C GLU A 44 18.46 6.66 19.13
N SER A 45 18.26 5.41 18.69
CA SER A 45 18.78 4.23 19.38
C SER A 45 20.31 4.28 19.49
N ALA A 46 21.00 4.65 18.41
CA ALA A 46 22.45 4.79 18.41
C ALA A 46 22.93 5.91 19.34
N VAL A 47 22.28 7.06 19.34
CA VAL A 47 22.61 8.21 20.19
C VAL A 47 22.41 7.88 21.66
N ARG A 48 21.30 7.22 22.04
CA ARG A 48 21.08 6.77 23.42
C ARG A 48 22.07 5.70 23.87
N LYS A 49 22.44 4.77 22.98
CA LYS A 49 23.34 3.66 23.30
C LYS A 49 24.81 4.11 23.39
N TYR A 50 25.28 4.89 22.43
CA TYR A 50 26.69 5.25 22.28
C TYR A 50 27.02 6.66 22.78
N GLY A 51 26.02 7.54 22.95
CA GLY A 51 26.22 8.93 23.37
C GLY A 51 26.95 9.04 24.70
N LYS A 52 26.66 8.15 25.66
CA LYS A 52 27.35 8.12 26.95
C LYS A 52 28.86 7.91 26.81
N MET A 53 29.29 7.08 25.85
CA MET A 53 30.71 6.85 25.56
C MET A 53 31.36 8.06 24.89
N LEU A 54 30.56 8.93 24.28
CA LEU A 54 30.97 10.19 23.63
C LEU A 54 30.75 11.41 24.54
N GLY A 55 30.50 11.21 25.83
CA GLY A 55 30.34 12.30 26.82
C GLY A 55 28.96 12.96 26.88
N CYS A 56 27.96 12.41 26.19
CA CYS A 56 26.58 12.93 26.17
C CYS A 56 25.59 11.89 26.71
N ASP A 57 25.13 12.04 27.96
CA ASP A 57 24.13 11.13 28.54
C ASP A 57 22.70 11.56 28.20
N PHE A 58 22.14 11.00 27.13
CA PHE A 58 20.77 11.25 26.68
C PHE A 58 19.68 10.64 27.58
N SER A 59 20.05 9.96 28.68
CA SER A 59 19.12 9.55 29.73
C SER A 59 18.78 10.72 30.67
N ASP A 60 19.64 11.74 30.71
CA ASP A 60 19.41 12.95 31.48
C ASP A 60 18.51 13.93 30.73
N CYS A 61 17.19 13.77 30.93
CA CYS A 61 16.16 14.62 30.34
C CYS A 61 16.25 16.10 30.77
N SER A 62 17.01 16.42 31.82
CA SER A 62 17.23 17.81 32.24
C SER A 62 18.22 18.54 31.32
N ARG A 63 19.12 17.79 30.66
CA ARG A 63 20.17 18.31 29.77
C ARG A 63 19.88 18.11 28.30
N TYR A 64 19.29 16.98 27.91
CA TYR A 64 19.06 16.66 26.51
C TYR A 64 17.63 16.17 26.27
N LYS A 65 17.01 16.66 25.20
CA LYS A 65 15.70 16.17 24.74
C LYS A 65 15.79 15.78 23.27
N ILE A 66 15.48 14.52 22.96
CA ILE A 66 15.37 14.03 21.58
C ILE A 66 13.91 14.17 21.14
N LEU A 67 13.68 14.78 19.98
CA LEU A 67 12.36 14.92 19.36
C LEU A 67 12.36 14.23 18.00
N GLN A 68 11.34 13.43 17.73
CA GLN A 68 11.13 12.79 16.44
C GLN A 68 10.06 13.56 15.65
N LEU A 69 10.40 14.01 14.45
CA LEU A 69 9.47 14.69 13.55
C LEU A 69 9.31 13.92 12.24
N HIS A 70 8.14 13.33 12.07
CA HIS A 70 7.77 12.58 10.86
C HIS A 70 6.30 12.86 10.53
N SER A 71 5.91 12.81 9.26
CA SER A 71 4.52 13.03 8.82
C SER A 71 3.54 12.08 9.52
N ASN A 72 3.99 10.86 9.80
CA ASN A 72 3.22 9.83 10.52
C ASN A 72 3.29 9.92 12.06
N LEU A 73 3.96 10.93 12.64
CA LEU A 73 4.08 11.12 14.09
C LEU A 73 3.48 12.47 14.53
N PRO A 74 2.14 12.56 14.70
CA PRO A 74 1.47 13.83 15.05
C PRO A 74 1.83 14.34 16.45
N ASP A 75 2.18 13.45 17.39
CA ASP A 75 2.54 13.84 18.76
C ASP A 75 3.88 14.59 18.83
N GLY A 76 4.84 14.24 17.97
CA GLY A 76 6.14 14.90 17.91
C GLY A 76 6.06 16.37 17.52
N GLN A 77 5.08 16.75 16.69
CA GLN A 77 4.82 18.14 16.33
C GLN A 77 4.28 18.96 17.51
N LYS A 78 3.43 18.36 18.36
CA LYS A 78 2.92 19.04 19.56
C LYS A 78 4.03 19.26 20.58
N GLU A 79 4.88 18.26 20.80
CA GLU A 79 6.02 18.36 21.71
C GLU A 79 7.07 19.37 21.26
N LEU A 80 7.17 19.63 19.95
CA LEU A 80 8.10 20.62 19.40
C LEU A 80 7.83 22.05 19.91
N PHE A 81 6.56 22.37 20.17
CA PHE A 81 6.15 23.68 20.71
C PHE A 81 6.12 23.73 22.23
N SER A 82 6.44 22.62 22.91
CA SER A 82 6.54 22.63 24.38
C SER A 82 7.74 23.48 24.83
N PRO A 83 7.59 24.32 25.88
CA PRO A 83 8.69 25.10 26.40
C PRO A 83 9.77 24.16 26.97
N VAL A 84 11.01 24.37 26.55
CA VAL A 84 12.18 23.63 27.04
C VAL A 84 13.04 24.58 27.87
N SER A 85 13.55 24.09 29.00
CA SER A 85 14.41 24.90 29.88
C SER A 85 15.67 25.34 29.14
N ARG A 86 16.21 26.52 29.48
CA ARG A 86 17.45 27.04 28.84
C ARG A 86 18.67 26.13 29.04
N ALA A 87 18.64 25.27 30.05
CA ALA A 87 19.68 24.29 30.35
C ALA A 87 19.58 23.00 29.50
N CYS A 88 18.44 22.77 28.83
CA CYS A 88 18.19 21.58 28.03
C CYS A 88 18.39 21.87 26.54
N ARG A 89 19.21 21.06 25.88
CA ARG A 89 19.47 21.10 24.43
C ARG A 89 18.55 20.13 23.71
N ARG A 90 17.92 20.56 22.62
CA ARG A 90 17.09 19.68 21.79
C ARG A 90 17.86 19.11 20.61
N VAL A 91 17.64 17.83 20.35
CA VAL A 91 18.07 17.13 19.14
C VAL A 91 16.82 16.68 18.40
N ILE A 92 16.54 17.32 17.27
CA ILE A 92 15.36 17.12 16.46
C ILE A 92 15.75 16.22 15.29
N LEU A 93 15.23 15.01 15.27
CA LEU A 93 15.44 14.03 14.20
C LEU A 93 14.25 14.10 13.26
N SER A 94 14.45 14.54 12.01
CA SER A 94 13.33 14.79 11.09
C SER A 94 13.59 14.34 9.66
N THR A 95 12.52 14.10 8.91
CA THR A 95 12.56 14.03 7.45
C THR A 95 12.48 15.41 6.82
N ASP A 96 12.14 15.51 5.54
CA ASP A 96 11.83 16.76 4.86
C ASP A 96 10.58 17.49 5.39
N VAL A 97 9.86 16.91 6.37
CA VAL A 97 8.78 17.62 7.09
C VAL A 97 9.30 18.89 7.77
N ALA A 98 10.52 18.84 8.32
CA ALA A 98 11.16 20.02 8.89
C ALA A 98 11.72 20.97 7.83
N GLU A 99 11.83 20.58 6.55
CA GLU A 99 12.41 21.42 5.49
C GLU A 99 11.46 22.53 5.04
N THR A 100 10.14 22.30 5.11
CA THR A 100 9.12 23.19 4.54
C THR A 100 7.93 23.44 5.46
N SER A 101 7.52 22.45 6.25
CA SER A 101 6.21 22.50 6.92
C SER A 101 6.26 23.07 8.35
N ILE A 102 7.45 23.26 8.92
CA ILE A 102 7.60 23.64 10.33
C ILE A 102 8.77 24.61 10.52
N THR A 103 8.48 25.82 11.01
CA THR A 103 9.51 26.79 11.40
C THR A 103 9.94 26.55 12.84
N ILE A 104 11.19 26.13 13.04
CA ILE A 104 11.77 25.88 14.35
C ILE A 104 12.75 27.02 14.65
N SER A 105 12.31 27.98 15.46
CA SER A 105 12.99 29.28 15.61
C SER A 105 14.31 29.27 16.36
N ASP A 106 14.65 28.18 17.08
CA ASP A 106 15.86 28.08 17.90
C ASP A 106 16.89 27.08 17.35
N VAL A 107 16.71 26.59 16.11
CA VAL A 107 17.69 25.74 15.45
C VAL A 107 18.94 26.56 15.13
N LYS A 108 20.06 26.16 15.74
CA LYS A 108 21.38 26.75 15.49
C LYS A 108 22.27 25.84 14.64
N VAL A 109 22.05 24.54 14.66
CA VAL A 109 22.90 23.60 13.91
C VAL A 109 22.04 22.64 13.11
N VAL A 110 22.39 22.45 11.85
CA VAL A 110 21.75 21.48 10.96
C VAL A 110 22.78 20.41 10.58
N ILE A 111 22.39 19.14 10.68
CA ILE A 111 23.20 18.00 10.24
C ILE A 111 22.45 17.31 9.10
N ASP A 112 23.09 17.25 7.93
CA ASP A 112 22.49 16.67 6.73
C ASP A 112 23.39 15.58 6.12
N PRO A 113 22.97 14.30 6.13
CA PRO A 113 23.66 13.22 5.44
C PRO A 113 23.51 13.29 3.91
N GLY A 114 22.75 14.24 3.39
CA GLY A 114 22.55 14.46 1.96
C GLY A 114 21.62 13.43 1.32
N LYS A 115 21.04 12.51 2.10
CA LYS A 115 20.12 11.48 1.59
C LYS A 115 18.68 11.85 1.95
N SER A 116 17.81 11.83 0.95
CA SER A 116 16.35 11.79 1.11
C SER A 116 15.81 10.56 0.38
N ILE A 117 14.58 10.13 0.67
CA ILE A 117 13.96 8.93 0.06
C ILE A 117 13.95 9.03 -1.47
N GLN A 118 14.01 10.24 -2.07
CA GLN A 118 13.79 10.41 -3.50
C GLN A 118 14.81 11.25 -4.27
N CYS A 119 15.73 12.00 -3.66
CA CYS A 119 16.81 12.72 -4.40
C CYS A 119 17.93 13.26 -3.49
N TYR A 120 19.09 13.50 -4.08
CA TYR A 120 20.09 14.44 -3.56
C TYR A 120 19.75 15.85 -4.07
N SER A 121 19.20 16.72 -3.23
CA SER A 121 18.83 18.09 -3.62
C SER A 121 19.53 19.13 -2.78
N ALA A 122 20.06 20.18 -3.43
CA ALA A 122 20.72 21.30 -2.76
C ALA A 122 19.74 22.22 -1.98
N CYS A 123 18.42 22.01 -2.10
CA CYS A 123 17.38 22.83 -1.44
C CYS A 123 17.58 23.01 0.07
N ARG A 124 18.20 22.03 0.74
CA ARG A 124 18.43 22.05 2.19
C ARG A 124 19.48 23.07 2.65
N GLN A 125 20.26 23.64 1.72
CA GLN A 125 21.17 24.76 2.01
C GLN A 125 20.45 26.10 2.18
N GLY A 126 19.18 26.20 1.80
CA GLY A 126 18.36 27.40 2.06
C GLY A 126 18.08 27.63 3.55
N TRP A 127 18.33 26.63 4.41
CA TRP A 127 18.29 26.76 5.87
C TRP A 127 19.53 27.49 6.40
N GLN A 128 19.69 28.74 6.00
CA GLN A 128 20.63 29.66 6.63
C GLN A 128 19.89 30.38 7.76
N SER A 129 19.95 29.82 8.97
CA SER A 129 19.73 30.63 10.16
C SER A 129 20.82 31.72 10.15
N PRO A 130 20.51 33.01 10.34
CA PRO A 130 21.48 34.11 10.25
C PRO A 130 22.74 33.97 11.15
N ALA A 131 22.74 32.99 12.08
CA ALA A 131 23.84 32.68 12.99
C ALA A 131 24.07 31.16 13.20
N GLY A 132 23.67 30.29 12.26
CA GLY A 132 23.72 28.83 12.42
C GLY A 132 24.78 28.11 11.59
N GLU A 133 25.19 26.90 12.04
CA GLU A 133 26.14 26.02 11.34
C GLU A 133 25.43 24.89 10.58
N TYR A 134 25.98 24.51 9.42
CA TYR A 134 25.45 23.41 8.59
C TYR A 134 26.53 22.35 8.35
N PHE A 135 26.31 21.15 8.89
CA PHE A 135 27.19 19.98 8.76
C PHE A 135 26.70 19.09 7.62
N ALA A 136 27.31 19.24 6.45
CA ALA A 136 27.14 18.35 5.30
C ALA A 136 27.95 17.07 5.49
N LEU A 137 27.31 15.90 5.63
CA LEU A 137 28.00 14.60 5.72
C LEU A 137 28.14 13.94 4.33
N PHE A 138 28.51 14.74 3.34
CA PHE A 138 28.76 14.32 1.97
C PHE A 138 29.96 15.10 1.40
N THR A 139 30.65 14.49 0.43
CA THR A 139 31.84 15.12 -0.16
C THR A 139 31.47 16.31 -1.04
N ARG A 140 32.43 17.20 -1.29
CA ARG A 140 32.24 18.33 -2.23
C ARG A 140 31.89 17.85 -3.66
N ASP A 141 32.42 16.71 -4.08
CA ASP A 141 32.12 16.15 -5.40
C ASP A 141 30.70 15.60 -5.48
N MET A 142 30.22 14.94 -4.41
CA MET A 142 28.80 14.59 -4.31
C MET A 142 27.93 15.85 -4.37
N HIS A 143 28.27 16.88 -3.61
CA HIS A 143 27.53 18.15 -3.61
C HIS A 143 27.44 18.79 -5.00
N LYS A 144 28.54 18.82 -5.77
CA LYS A 144 28.55 19.33 -7.15
C LYS A 144 27.66 18.52 -8.10
N SER A 145 27.40 17.25 -7.80
CA SER A 145 26.50 16.40 -8.57
C SER A 145 25.02 16.61 -8.24
N PHE A 146 24.70 17.35 -7.17
CA PHE A 146 23.33 17.55 -6.74
C PHE A 146 22.59 18.47 -7.71
N ARG A 147 21.33 18.16 -7.94
CA ARG A 147 20.45 19.06 -8.67
C ARG A 147 20.03 20.22 -7.77
N ILE A 148 19.85 21.38 -8.39
CA ILE A 148 19.34 22.57 -7.72
C ILE A 148 17.92 22.32 -7.20
N THR A 149 17.08 21.66 -8.01
CA THR A 149 15.70 21.30 -7.65
C THR A 149 15.45 19.80 -7.77
N ARG A 150 14.47 19.31 -7.01
CA ARG A 150 13.93 17.95 -7.19
C ARG A 150 13.08 17.94 -8.47
N PHE A 151 13.05 16.80 -9.16
CA PHE A 151 12.08 16.61 -10.24
C PHE A 151 10.65 16.71 -9.68
N PRO A 152 9.73 17.39 -10.39
CA PRO A 152 8.32 17.44 -10.00
C PRO A 152 7.72 16.04 -9.79
N GLY A 153 6.79 15.92 -8.85
CA GLY A 153 6.10 14.65 -8.57
C GLY A 153 5.42 14.08 -9.82
N MET A 154 4.78 14.93 -10.61
CA MET A 154 4.09 14.59 -11.86
C MET A 154 5.00 13.91 -12.91
N MET A 155 6.31 14.14 -12.89
CA MET A 155 7.22 13.47 -13.81
C MET A 155 7.66 12.08 -13.33
N ARG A 156 7.53 11.80 -12.04
CA ARG A 156 8.09 10.63 -11.35
C ARG A 156 7.04 9.61 -10.96
N GLU A 157 5.85 10.06 -10.61
CA GLU A 157 4.78 9.24 -10.04
C GLU A 157 3.79 8.76 -11.11
N ASP A 158 2.95 7.80 -10.73
CA ASP A 158 1.79 7.39 -11.54
C ASP A 158 0.80 8.56 -11.61
N LEU A 159 0.29 8.84 -12.82
CA LEU A 159 -0.55 9.99 -13.10
C LEU A 159 -2.05 9.73 -12.90
N GLN A 160 -2.48 8.52 -12.51
CA GLN A 160 -3.89 8.18 -12.35
C GLN A 160 -4.62 9.13 -11.40
N GLN A 161 -4.06 9.39 -10.21
CA GLN A 161 -4.70 10.30 -9.26
C GLN A 161 -4.74 11.74 -9.77
N ALA A 162 -3.62 12.25 -10.29
CA ALA A 162 -3.55 13.61 -10.86
C ALA A 162 -4.54 13.78 -12.02
N THR A 163 -4.61 12.80 -12.92
CA THR A 163 -5.54 12.77 -14.05
C THR A 163 -7.00 12.82 -13.59
N LEU A 164 -7.32 12.05 -12.55
CA LEU A 164 -8.67 12.02 -12.00
C LEU A 164 -9.05 13.37 -11.37
N GLN A 165 -8.12 14.03 -10.67
CA GLN A 165 -8.31 15.38 -10.12
C GLN A 165 -8.50 16.44 -11.21
N VAL A 166 -7.68 16.37 -12.27
CA VAL A 166 -7.81 17.26 -13.43
C VAL A 166 -9.20 17.14 -14.02
N LYS A 167 -9.68 15.91 -14.27
CA LYS A 167 -11.03 15.71 -14.83
C LYS A 167 -12.14 16.14 -13.89
N ARG A 168 -11.96 16.00 -12.58
CA ARG A 168 -12.91 16.48 -11.55
C ARG A 168 -13.01 18.01 -11.55
N THR A 169 -11.90 18.69 -11.75
CA THR A 169 -11.81 20.16 -11.72
C THR A 169 -12.22 20.79 -13.05
N VAL A 170 -11.77 20.21 -14.17
CA VAL A 170 -12.01 20.69 -15.54
C VAL A 170 -12.75 19.61 -16.32
N SER A 171 -14.07 19.53 -16.12
CA SER A 171 -14.89 18.47 -16.68
C SER A 171 -15.06 18.53 -18.20
N SER A 172 -14.98 19.72 -18.79
CA SER A 172 -15.22 19.98 -20.21
C SER A 172 -14.01 19.73 -21.12
N ALA A 173 -12.78 19.86 -20.60
CA ALA A 173 -11.56 19.74 -21.40
C ALA A 173 -11.04 18.28 -21.45
N SER A 174 -10.22 17.99 -22.47
CA SER A 174 -9.42 16.76 -22.47
C SER A 174 -8.37 16.82 -21.36
N ILE A 175 -8.14 15.67 -20.73
CA ILE A 175 -7.06 15.52 -19.73
C ILE A 175 -5.71 15.87 -20.35
N GLN A 176 -5.47 15.41 -21.59
CA GLN A 176 -4.21 15.59 -22.30
C GLN A 176 -3.90 17.06 -22.51
N ASP A 177 -4.87 17.82 -23.01
CA ASP A 177 -4.71 19.25 -23.28
C ASP A 177 -4.50 20.04 -21.99
N THR A 178 -5.25 19.71 -20.93
CA THR A 178 -5.12 20.40 -19.63
C THR A 178 -3.75 20.17 -18.99
N LEU A 179 -3.22 18.95 -19.05
CA LEU A 179 -1.89 18.64 -18.50
C LEU A 179 -0.75 19.19 -19.36
N ARG A 180 -0.97 19.38 -20.67
CA ARG A 180 0.00 20.01 -21.58
C ARG A 180 0.28 21.47 -21.19
N ASP A 181 -0.71 22.16 -20.65
CA ASP A 181 -0.61 23.57 -20.25
C ASP A 181 0.03 23.76 -18.85
N SER A 182 0.48 22.68 -18.20
CA SER A 182 1.18 22.78 -16.92
C SER A 182 2.61 23.32 -17.07
N ILE A 183 3.18 23.86 -15.97
CA ILE A 183 4.51 24.50 -15.95
C ILE A 183 5.59 23.57 -16.54
N GLU A 184 5.56 22.30 -16.13
CA GLU A 184 6.42 21.24 -16.68
C GLU A 184 5.52 20.05 -17.06
N PRO A 185 5.13 19.93 -18.34
CA PRO A 185 4.16 18.92 -18.77
C PRO A 185 4.73 17.50 -18.63
N PRO A 186 3.90 16.54 -18.18
CA PRO A 186 4.29 15.14 -18.16
C PRO A 186 4.41 14.57 -19.59
N ASP A 187 5.07 13.42 -19.70
CA ASP A 187 5.13 12.66 -20.94
C ASP A 187 3.72 12.24 -21.38
N ALA A 188 3.34 12.60 -22.62
CA ALA A 188 2.05 12.28 -23.22
C ALA A 188 1.72 10.78 -23.13
N ALA A 189 2.70 9.91 -23.34
CA ALA A 189 2.50 8.46 -23.26
C ALA A 189 2.15 8.00 -21.84
N LYS A 190 2.66 8.69 -20.80
CA LYS A 190 2.29 8.40 -19.41
C LYS A 190 0.88 8.85 -19.09
N VAL A 191 0.44 9.97 -19.67
CA VAL A 191 -0.94 10.45 -19.50
C VAL A 191 -1.92 9.50 -20.20
N ASP A 192 -1.63 9.08 -21.43
CA ASP A 192 -2.45 8.12 -22.17
C ASP A 192 -2.58 6.79 -21.43
N LEU A 193 -1.48 6.31 -20.82
CA LEU A 193 -1.49 5.12 -19.96
C LEU A 193 -2.37 5.32 -18.71
N ALA A 194 -2.29 6.48 -18.06
CA ALA A 194 -3.11 6.79 -16.90
C ALA A 194 -4.61 6.86 -17.26
N ILE A 195 -4.98 7.47 -18.39
CA ILE A 195 -6.34 7.48 -18.91
C ILE A 195 -6.83 6.05 -19.17
N SER A 196 -6.02 5.25 -19.87
CA SER A 196 -6.34 3.85 -20.18
C SER A 196 -6.56 3.01 -18.92
N ASN A 197 -5.71 3.18 -17.90
CA ASN A 197 -5.85 2.50 -16.61
C ASN A 197 -7.11 2.94 -15.85
N LEU A 198 -7.44 4.23 -15.85
CA LEU A 198 -8.67 4.75 -15.23
C LEU A 198 -9.93 4.27 -15.95
N GLN A 199 -9.89 4.12 -17.28
CA GLN A 199 -10.98 3.52 -18.05
C GLN A 199 -11.14 2.02 -17.74
N LEU A 200 -10.04 1.29 -17.60
CA LEU A 200 -10.04 -0.12 -17.20
C LEU A 200 -10.62 -0.29 -15.78
N LEU A 201 -10.26 0.61 -14.85
CA LEU A 201 -10.84 0.68 -13.51
C LEU A 201 -12.31 1.10 -13.49
N ARG A 202 -12.85 1.60 -14.61
CA ARG A 202 -14.19 2.21 -14.75
C ARG A 202 -14.35 3.50 -13.96
N ALA A 203 -13.27 4.21 -13.68
CA ALA A 203 -13.30 5.56 -13.13
C ALA A 203 -13.66 6.59 -14.20
N LEU A 204 -13.21 6.37 -15.43
CA LEU A 204 -13.56 7.14 -16.62
C LEU A 204 -14.33 6.27 -17.61
N ASP A 205 -15.20 6.89 -18.40
CA ASP A 205 -15.78 6.25 -19.57
C ASP A 205 -14.89 6.42 -20.82
N GLU A 206 -15.33 5.84 -21.94
CA GLU A 206 -14.61 5.89 -23.22
C GLU A 206 -14.43 7.32 -23.77
N LYS A 207 -15.20 8.30 -23.26
CA LYS A 207 -15.15 9.72 -23.63
C LYS A 207 -14.45 10.58 -22.57
N GLU A 208 -13.64 9.95 -21.70
CA GLU A 208 -12.96 10.60 -20.58
C GLU A 208 -13.90 11.26 -19.55
N ARG A 209 -15.18 10.89 -19.48
CA ARG A 209 -16.10 11.45 -18.49
C ARG A 209 -16.03 10.66 -17.19
N LEU A 210 -16.12 11.36 -16.07
CA LEU A 210 -16.17 10.73 -14.74
C LEU A 210 -17.42 9.86 -14.61
N THR A 211 -17.22 8.62 -14.19
CA THR A 211 -18.30 7.73 -13.76
C THR A 211 -18.67 8.01 -12.30
N PRO A 212 -19.78 7.45 -11.77
CA PRO A 212 -20.08 7.54 -10.33
C PRO A 212 -18.96 6.99 -9.46
N LEU A 213 -18.30 5.91 -9.91
CA LEU A 213 -17.10 5.38 -9.26
C LEU A 213 -15.95 6.39 -9.33
N GLY A 214 -15.68 6.98 -10.51
CA GLY A 214 -14.63 7.98 -10.69
C GLY A 214 -14.77 9.18 -9.75
N VAL A 215 -16.01 9.64 -9.51
CA VAL A 215 -16.29 10.70 -8.52
C VAL A 215 -15.87 10.26 -7.12
N LEU A 216 -16.31 9.09 -6.66
CA LEU A 216 -15.93 8.55 -5.35
C LEU A 216 -14.42 8.38 -5.20
N LEU A 217 -13.74 7.86 -6.22
CA LEU A 217 -12.29 7.65 -6.21
C LEU A 217 -11.53 8.98 -6.19
N SER A 218 -12.04 10.03 -6.85
CA SER A 218 -11.42 11.36 -6.87
C SER A 218 -11.42 12.05 -5.50
N GLU A 219 -12.22 11.57 -4.56
CA GLU A 219 -12.37 12.23 -3.27
C GLU A 219 -11.58 11.51 -2.17
N LEU A 220 -11.23 10.25 -2.39
CA LEU A 220 -10.43 9.46 -1.45
C LEU A 220 -8.94 9.86 -1.55
N PRO A 221 -8.24 10.03 -0.40
CA PRO A 221 -6.82 10.38 -0.37
C PRO A 221 -5.92 9.15 -0.61
N LEU A 222 -6.25 8.33 -1.61
CA LEU A 222 -5.57 7.09 -1.94
C LEU A 222 -5.52 6.90 -3.47
N ASP A 223 -4.57 6.10 -3.94
CA ASP A 223 -4.54 5.71 -5.35
C ASP A 223 -5.89 5.09 -5.79
N PRO A 224 -6.39 5.38 -7.01
CA PRO A 224 -7.70 4.92 -7.48
C PRO A 224 -7.93 3.40 -7.33
N CYS A 225 -6.92 2.57 -7.61
CA CYS A 225 -6.99 1.13 -7.38
C CYS A 225 -7.28 0.80 -5.90
N ARG A 226 -6.50 1.36 -4.98
CA ARG A 226 -6.61 1.08 -3.53
C ARG A 226 -7.95 1.59 -2.99
N ALA A 227 -8.36 2.78 -3.40
CA ALA A 227 -9.65 3.34 -3.08
C ALA A 227 -10.80 2.41 -3.54
N LYS A 228 -10.76 1.91 -4.78
CA LYS A 228 -11.75 0.94 -5.29
C LYS A 228 -11.75 -0.35 -4.48
N LEU A 229 -10.58 -0.87 -4.10
CA LEU A 229 -10.46 -2.07 -3.28
C LEU A 229 -11.16 -1.92 -1.91
N ILE A 230 -11.02 -0.74 -1.30
CA ILE A 230 -11.64 -0.44 0.01
C ILE A 230 -13.16 -0.31 -0.13
N LEU A 231 -13.65 0.35 -1.18
CA LEU A 231 -15.09 0.43 -1.47
C LEU A 231 -15.70 -0.96 -1.71
N LEU A 232 -14.98 -1.85 -2.42
CA LEU A 232 -15.37 -3.26 -2.55
C LEU A 232 -15.40 -3.96 -1.18
N GLY A 233 -14.49 -3.63 -0.26
CA GLY A 233 -14.53 -4.11 1.12
C GLY A 233 -15.81 -3.74 1.87
N VAL A 234 -16.36 -2.55 1.61
CA VAL A 234 -17.64 -2.10 2.16
C VAL A 234 -18.79 -2.90 1.52
N ILE A 235 -18.84 -2.98 0.18
CA ILE A 235 -19.91 -3.68 -0.56
C ILE A 235 -19.97 -5.15 -0.17
N PHE A 236 -18.82 -5.82 -0.11
CA PHE A 236 -18.72 -7.26 0.15
C PHE A 236 -18.59 -7.64 1.62
N ARG A 237 -18.68 -6.67 2.54
CA ARG A 237 -18.53 -6.87 3.99
C ARG A 237 -17.25 -7.62 4.37
N CYS A 238 -16.14 -7.26 3.73
CA CYS A 238 -14.79 -7.76 4.02
C CYS A 238 -13.78 -6.63 4.25
N LEU A 239 -14.26 -5.53 4.86
CA LEU A 239 -13.59 -4.25 4.94
C LEU A 239 -12.23 -4.31 5.63
N ASP A 240 -12.12 -4.98 6.79
CA ASP A 240 -10.88 -5.03 7.57
C ASP A 240 -9.72 -5.58 6.76
N THR A 241 -9.92 -6.70 6.05
CA THR A 241 -8.85 -7.29 5.24
C THR A 241 -8.50 -6.42 4.04
N LEU A 242 -9.49 -5.93 3.29
CA LEU A 242 -9.24 -5.14 2.08
C LEU A 242 -8.70 -3.74 2.38
N LEU A 243 -9.08 -3.14 3.51
CA LEU A 243 -8.52 -1.89 4.00
C LEU A 243 -7.04 -2.05 4.34
N ILE A 244 -6.68 -3.11 5.06
CA ILE A 244 -5.28 -3.38 5.40
C ILE A 244 -4.46 -3.60 4.12
N ILE A 245 -4.95 -4.40 3.17
CA ILE A 245 -4.25 -4.63 1.90
C ILE A 245 -4.13 -3.33 1.09
N GLY A 246 -5.20 -2.55 0.99
CA GLY A 246 -5.23 -1.28 0.26
C GLY A 246 -4.24 -0.25 0.83
N VAL A 247 -4.17 -0.13 2.16
CA VAL A 247 -3.25 0.79 2.84
C VAL A 247 -1.80 0.33 2.78
N ILE A 248 -1.53 -0.98 2.92
CA ILE A 248 -0.18 -1.53 2.76
C ILE A 248 0.35 -1.37 1.33
N GLY A 249 -0.54 -1.34 0.33
CA GLY A 249 -0.27 -1.56 -1.10
C GLY A 249 0.90 -0.80 -1.73
N GLY A 250 1.23 -1.20 -2.96
CA GLY A 250 2.45 -0.78 -3.65
C GLY A 250 3.66 -1.63 -3.26
N ASP A 251 4.86 -1.19 -3.64
CA ASP A 251 6.11 -1.91 -3.40
C ASP A 251 6.59 -1.88 -1.93
N GLN A 252 5.85 -1.23 -1.03
CA GLN A 252 6.20 -1.11 0.39
C GLN A 252 5.89 -2.41 1.15
N SER A 253 6.92 -3.13 1.58
CA SER A 253 6.75 -4.37 2.35
C SER A 253 6.59 -4.12 3.84
N LEU A 254 5.71 -4.89 4.48
CA LEU A 254 5.59 -4.94 5.94
C LEU A 254 6.76 -5.69 6.61
N PHE A 255 7.47 -6.53 5.85
CA PHE A 255 8.54 -7.41 6.35
C PHE A 255 9.93 -6.85 6.03
N TYR A 256 10.92 -7.18 6.87
CA TYR A 256 12.31 -6.80 6.64
C TYR A 256 12.86 -7.32 5.32
N SER A 257 13.63 -6.50 4.62
CA SER A 257 14.52 -6.95 3.55
C SER A 257 15.97 -6.94 4.04
N SER A 258 16.69 -8.04 3.80
CA SER A 258 18.09 -8.20 4.23
C SER A 258 18.97 -8.71 3.08
N PRO A 259 20.21 -8.22 2.94
CA PRO A 259 21.19 -8.80 2.03
C PRO A 259 21.75 -10.14 2.55
N VAL A 260 21.60 -10.43 3.84
CA VAL A 260 22.08 -11.67 4.49
C VAL A 260 21.14 -12.83 4.18
N GLN A 261 21.68 -13.92 3.64
CA GLN A 261 20.88 -15.07 3.16
C GLN A 261 20.07 -15.75 4.28
N GLU A 262 20.66 -15.94 5.46
CA GLU A 262 19.99 -16.57 6.61
C GLU A 262 18.76 -15.76 7.03
N THR A 263 18.93 -14.45 7.23
CA THR A 263 17.82 -13.53 7.55
C THR A 263 16.77 -13.53 6.44
N ARG A 264 17.14 -13.62 5.16
CA ARG A 264 16.17 -13.75 4.06
C ARG A 264 15.33 -15.02 4.18
N ASN A 265 15.97 -16.14 4.53
CA ASN A 265 15.28 -17.42 4.71
C ASN A 265 14.31 -17.37 5.89
N ASP A 266 14.72 -16.76 7.01
CA ASP A 266 13.86 -16.58 8.19
C ASP A 266 12.65 -15.69 7.88
N VAL A 267 12.87 -14.54 7.24
CA VAL A 267 11.79 -13.65 6.77
C VAL A 267 10.83 -14.41 5.85
N HIS A 268 11.37 -15.17 4.89
CA HIS A 268 10.55 -15.94 3.95
C HIS A 268 9.71 -16.99 4.69
N ARG A 269 10.29 -17.69 5.67
CA ARG A 269 9.56 -18.66 6.51
C ARG A 269 8.40 -17.97 7.24
N THR A 270 8.64 -16.85 7.90
CA THR A 270 7.59 -16.07 8.58
C THR A 270 6.49 -15.61 7.62
N ARG A 271 6.84 -15.16 6.41
CA ARG A 271 5.86 -14.80 5.37
C ARG A 271 5.02 -16.00 4.95
N VAL A 272 5.61 -17.18 4.79
CA VAL A 272 4.89 -18.42 4.45
C VAL A 272 3.95 -18.82 5.58
N GLU A 273 4.38 -18.73 6.84
CA GLU A 273 3.54 -18.99 8.02
C GLU A 273 2.32 -18.06 8.07
N PHE A 274 2.53 -16.74 7.96
CA PHE A 274 1.42 -15.77 7.92
C PHE A 274 0.54 -15.91 6.68
N SER A 275 1.04 -16.48 5.59
CA SER A 275 0.21 -16.78 4.41
C SER A 275 -0.89 -17.81 4.72
N ARG A 276 -0.75 -18.63 5.76
CA ARG A 276 -1.72 -19.68 6.14
C ARG A 276 -2.12 -20.57 4.95
N ASN A 277 -1.12 -20.92 4.13
CA ASN A 277 -1.26 -21.69 2.90
C ASN A 277 -2.27 -21.10 1.88
N THR A 278 -2.52 -19.78 1.92
CA THR A 278 -3.36 -19.09 0.93
C THR A 278 -2.63 -18.81 -0.37
N TRP A 279 -1.31 -18.98 -0.45
CA TRP A 279 -0.51 -18.66 -1.63
C TRP A 279 -0.66 -17.18 -2.05
N SER A 280 -0.69 -16.30 -1.05
CA SER A 280 -0.90 -14.86 -1.23
C SER A 280 0.04 -14.05 -0.32
N ASP A 281 0.92 -13.26 -0.95
CA ASP A 281 1.75 -12.28 -0.26
C ASP A 281 0.90 -11.18 0.40
N HIS A 282 -0.17 -10.73 -0.27
CA HIS A 282 -1.09 -9.71 0.25
C HIS A 282 -1.79 -10.18 1.53
N LEU A 283 -2.31 -11.41 1.54
CA LEU A 283 -2.91 -12.00 2.75
C LEU A 283 -1.88 -12.30 3.83
N SER A 284 -0.66 -12.67 3.47
CA SER A 284 0.44 -12.83 4.43
C SER A 284 0.72 -11.52 5.18
N ALA A 285 0.88 -10.41 4.45
CA ALA A 285 1.08 -9.09 5.04
C ALA A 285 -0.13 -8.65 5.88
N ALA A 286 -1.36 -8.86 5.39
CA ALA A 286 -2.56 -8.52 6.13
C ALA A 286 -2.68 -9.33 7.44
N ASN A 287 -2.38 -10.62 7.42
CA ASN A 287 -2.42 -11.48 8.61
C ASN A 287 -1.33 -11.11 9.63
N ALA A 288 -0.13 -10.76 9.17
CA ALA A 288 0.96 -10.27 10.02
C ALA A 288 0.60 -8.96 10.72
N PHE A 289 -0.02 -8.03 9.99
CA PHE A 289 -0.55 -6.80 10.57
C PHE A 289 -1.63 -7.09 11.62
N LYS A 290 -2.62 -7.94 11.29
CA LYS A 290 -3.71 -8.30 12.22
C LYS A 290 -3.18 -8.92 13.51
N ALA A 291 -2.23 -9.85 13.41
CA ALA A 291 -1.60 -10.48 14.57
C ALA A 291 -0.86 -9.45 15.44
N THR A 292 -0.10 -8.55 14.82
CA THR A 292 0.61 -7.49 15.55
C THR A 292 -0.36 -6.52 16.23
N ARG A 293 -1.44 -6.15 15.53
CA ARG A 293 -2.52 -5.29 16.04
C ARG A 293 -3.24 -5.93 17.23
N GLU A 294 -3.52 -7.22 17.18
CA GLU A 294 -4.15 -7.97 18.28
C GLU A 294 -3.25 -7.98 19.53
N VAL A 295 -1.95 -8.23 19.36
CA VAL A 295 -0.98 -8.13 20.47
C VAL A 295 -0.95 -6.70 21.03
N TRP A 296 -0.99 -5.69 20.16
CA TRP A 296 -1.00 -4.28 20.58
C TRP A 296 -2.20 -4.00 21.49
N TYR A 297 -3.42 -4.31 21.06
CA TYR A 297 -4.61 -3.97 21.83
C TYR A 297 -4.76 -4.81 23.10
N ARG A 298 -4.29 -6.07 23.12
CA ARG A 298 -4.40 -6.94 24.31
C ARG A 298 -3.27 -6.77 25.32
N LYS A 299 -2.03 -6.58 24.86
CA LYS A 299 -0.82 -6.63 25.70
C LYS A 299 -0.04 -5.31 25.70
N GLY A 300 -0.49 -4.32 24.95
CA GLY A 300 0.14 -3.01 24.86
C GLY A 300 1.23 -2.91 23.79
N ARG A 301 1.67 -1.68 23.56
CA ARG A 301 2.60 -1.30 22.49
C ARG A 301 3.96 -2.00 22.58
N ALA A 302 4.52 -2.15 23.79
CA ALA A 302 5.83 -2.77 24.00
C ALA A 302 5.83 -4.26 23.62
N ALA A 303 4.77 -4.99 23.98
CA ALA A 303 4.60 -6.39 23.59
C ALA A 303 4.45 -6.54 22.07
N ALA A 304 3.70 -5.64 21.43
CA ALA A 304 3.54 -5.63 19.98
C ALA A 304 4.85 -5.31 19.24
N PHE A 305 5.67 -4.41 19.79
CA PHE A 305 7.01 -4.15 19.27
C PHE A 305 7.88 -5.41 19.34
N GLY A 306 7.93 -6.08 20.50
CA GLY A 306 8.66 -7.34 20.66
C GLY A 306 8.18 -8.43 19.68
N PHE A 307 6.86 -8.56 19.51
CA PHE A 307 6.26 -9.49 18.55
C PHE A 307 6.62 -9.16 17.11
N ALA A 308 6.59 -7.89 16.72
CA ALA A 308 6.93 -7.48 15.36
C ALA A 308 8.41 -7.78 15.07
N VAL A 309 9.31 -7.45 15.99
CA VAL A 309 10.75 -7.72 15.85
C VAL A 309 11.03 -9.22 15.72
N SER A 310 10.41 -10.06 16.56
CA SER A 310 10.62 -11.51 16.51
C SER A 310 10.06 -12.16 15.24
N ASN A 311 9.12 -11.51 14.56
CA ASN A 311 8.51 -11.96 13.30
C ASN A 311 9.03 -11.21 12.07
N HIS A 312 10.14 -10.49 12.19
CA HIS A 312 10.73 -9.73 11.10
C HIS A 312 9.79 -8.70 10.44
N ILE A 313 8.89 -8.11 11.24
CA ILE A 313 7.93 -7.10 10.84
C ILE A 313 8.45 -5.72 11.23
N HIS A 314 8.36 -4.78 10.29
CA HIS A 314 8.59 -3.36 10.52
C HIS A 314 7.49 -2.77 11.41
N PHE A 315 7.76 -2.57 12.70
CA PHE A 315 6.77 -2.04 13.66
C PHE A 315 6.34 -0.60 13.34
N ASP A 316 7.25 0.19 12.80
CA ASP A 316 6.99 1.51 12.24
C ASP A 316 5.93 1.44 11.13
N ARG A 317 6.10 0.52 10.18
CA ARG A 317 5.13 0.30 9.10
C ARG A 317 3.77 -0.18 9.62
N VAL A 318 3.74 -1.01 10.66
CA VAL A 318 2.48 -1.39 11.33
C VAL A 318 1.78 -0.15 11.89
N TYR A 319 2.52 0.75 12.54
CA TYR A 319 1.92 1.98 13.06
C TYR A 319 1.39 2.88 11.93
N GLU A 320 2.13 3.04 10.83
CA GLU A 320 1.69 3.82 9.66
C GLU A 320 0.41 3.26 9.05
N VAL A 321 0.34 1.95 8.85
CA VAL A 321 -0.85 1.28 8.32
C VAL A 321 -2.05 1.45 9.26
N LEU A 322 -1.83 1.38 10.57
CA LEU A 322 -2.89 1.61 11.56
C LEU A 322 -3.46 3.03 11.46
N GLN A 323 -2.61 4.05 11.33
CA GLN A 323 -3.06 5.44 11.23
C GLN A 323 -3.74 5.74 9.89
N ALA A 324 -3.16 5.29 8.78
CA ALA A 324 -3.76 5.48 7.46
C ALA A 324 -5.12 4.75 7.33
N ALA A 325 -5.25 3.55 7.92
CA ALA A 325 -6.53 2.85 7.98
C ALA A 325 -7.58 3.63 8.80
N ARG A 326 -7.22 4.15 9.98
CA ARG A 326 -8.11 4.98 10.80
C ARG A 326 -8.57 6.24 10.06
N HIS A 327 -7.63 6.97 9.46
CA HIS A 327 -7.95 8.16 8.68
C HIS A 327 -8.90 7.84 7.50
N THR A 328 -8.68 6.71 6.84
CA THR A 328 -9.57 6.26 5.76
C THR A 328 -10.97 5.95 6.29
N LEU A 329 -11.11 5.28 7.43
CA LEU A 329 -12.41 5.02 8.05
C LEU A 329 -13.13 6.30 8.46
N GLU A 330 -12.41 7.26 9.06
CA GLU A 330 -12.95 8.58 9.37
C GLU A 330 -13.49 9.27 8.13
N PHE A 331 -12.75 9.21 7.02
CA PHE A 331 -13.18 9.77 5.74
C PHE A 331 -14.46 9.08 5.25
N LEU A 332 -14.49 7.74 5.21
CA LEU A 332 -15.67 6.98 4.78
C LEU A 332 -16.89 7.27 5.67
N ALA A 333 -16.69 7.45 6.98
CA ALA A 333 -17.76 7.80 7.91
C ALA A 333 -18.26 9.24 7.70
N LYS A 334 -17.35 10.21 7.47
CA LYS A 334 -17.71 11.59 7.12
C LYS A 334 -18.55 11.66 5.85
N ARG A 335 -18.26 10.79 4.87
CA ARG A 335 -19.04 10.65 3.63
C ARG A 335 -20.30 9.79 3.78
N LYS A 336 -20.61 9.29 4.99
CA LYS A 336 -21.76 8.41 5.28
C LYS A 336 -21.77 7.11 4.46
N ILE A 337 -20.63 6.71 3.91
CA ILE A 337 -20.45 5.42 3.23
C ILE A 337 -20.51 4.29 4.26
N ILE A 338 -20.01 4.55 5.48
CA ILE A 338 -20.13 3.66 6.63
C ILE A 338 -20.82 4.39 7.78
N SER A 339 -21.53 3.64 8.63
CA SER A 339 -22.31 4.20 9.74
C SER A 339 -21.46 4.84 10.84
N CYS A 340 -20.27 4.31 11.10
CA CYS A 340 -19.36 4.75 12.17
C CYS A 340 -17.95 4.19 11.98
N HIS A 341 -16.93 4.87 12.53
CA HIS A 341 -15.51 4.51 12.37
C HIS A 341 -14.87 3.88 13.64
N GLU A 342 -15.53 3.95 14.80
CA GLU A 342 -14.90 3.69 16.12
C GLU A 342 -15.37 2.44 16.89
N HIS A 343 -16.21 1.57 16.33
CA HIS A 343 -16.53 0.31 17.01
C HIS A 343 -15.40 -0.70 16.84
N LEU A 344 -14.43 -0.66 17.76
CA LEU A 344 -13.55 -1.81 18.02
C LEU A 344 -14.41 -2.92 18.60
N ASP A 345 -14.60 -3.99 17.83
CA ASP A 345 -15.19 -5.23 18.34
C ASP A 345 -14.15 -6.03 19.15
N GLU A 346 -14.58 -7.15 19.75
CA GLU A 346 -13.70 -8.06 20.49
C GLU A 346 -12.53 -8.61 19.64
N ARG A 347 -12.66 -8.52 18.31
CA ARG A 347 -11.68 -8.97 17.31
C ARG A 347 -10.80 -7.81 16.81
N PHE A 348 -10.97 -6.61 17.36
CA PHE A 348 -10.25 -5.39 16.99
C PHE A 348 -10.26 -5.09 15.48
N GLN A 349 -11.37 -5.41 14.79
CA GLN A 349 -11.49 -5.24 13.33
C GLN A 349 -11.90 -3.82 12.96
N PHE A 350 -11.36 -3.33 11.83
CA PHE A 350 -11.77 -2.06 11.26
C PHE A 350 -13.20 -2.11 10.73
N GLY A 351 -14.05 -1.16 11.15
CA GLY A 351 -15.46 -1.07 10.73
C GLY A 351 -16.42 -2.00 11.50
N GLY A 352 -15.93 -2.78 12.46
CA GLY A 352 -16.73 -3.69 13.29
C GLY A 352 -17.30 -4.90 12.54
N ALA A 353 -18.00 -5.77 13.27
CA ALA A 353 -18.47 -7.07 12.76
C ALA A 353 -19.39 -6.98 11.54
N SER A 354 -20.26 -5.97 11.46
CA SER A 354 -21.23 -5.81 10.36
C SER A 354 -20.56 -5.61 8.99
N LEU A 355 -19.41 -4.94 8.94
CA LEU A 355 -18.64 -4.71 7.71
C LEU A 355 -17.61 -5.81 7.44
N ASN A 356 -17.64 -6.90 8.22
CA ASN A 356 -16.60 -7.93 8.23
C ASN A 356 -17.13 -9.38 8.24
N THR A 357 -18.41 -9.59 7.92
CA THR A 357 -19.04 -10.93 7.86
C THR A 357 -18.31 -11.87 6.89
N ASN A 358 -17.66 -11.32 5.85
CA ASN A 358 -16.94 -12.07 4.82
C ASN A 358 -15.41 -11.91 4.89
N SER A 359 -14.85 -11.25 5.92
CA SER A 359 -13.40 -10.96 6.01
C SER A 359 -12.48 -12.18 6.12
N TRP A 360 -13.04 -13.38 6.34
CA TRP A 360 -12.33 -14.66 6.40
C TRP A 360 -12.42 -15.47 5.09
N ARG A 361 -13.30 -15.08 4.15
CA ARG A 361 -13.56 -15.77 2.88
C ARG A 361 -12.42 -15.49 1.90
N THR A 362 -11.36 -16.30 1.98
CA THR A 362 -10.15 -16.16 1.15
C THR A 362 -10.41 -16.11 -0.37
N PRO A 363 -11.27 -16.96 -0.98
CA PRO A 363 -11.54 -16.90 -2.42
C PRO A 363 -12.10 -15.56 -2.87
N LEU A 364 -13.07 -15.02 -2.11
CA LEU A 364 -13.68 -13.72 -2.37
C LEU A 364 -12.65 -12.60 -2.31
N ILE A 365 -11.83 -12.55 -1.25
CA ILE A 365 -10.82 -11.50 -1.06
C ILE A 365 -9.83 -11.48 -2.23
N LYS A 366 -9.36 -12.64 -2.69
CA LYS A 366 -8.45 -12.74 -3.83
C LYS A 366 -9.10 -12.38 -5.15
N ALA A 367 -10.38 -12.73 -5.34
CA ALA A 367 -11.15 -12.38 -6.53
C ALA A 367 -11.33 -10.85 -6.61
N LEU A 368 -11.68 -10.20 -5.51
CA LEU A 368 -11.80 -8.74 -5.43
C LEU A 368 -10.44 -8.03 -5.60
N LEU A 369 -9.38 -8.59 -5.02
CA LEU A 369 -8.02 -8.09 -5.24
C LEU A 369 -7.64 -8.18 -6.72
N PHE A 370 -7.92 -9.29 -7.38
CA PHE A 370 -7.69 -9.46 -8.82
C PHE A 370 -8.48 -8.45 -9.65
N HIS A 371 -9.76 -8.23 -9.32
CA HIS A 371 -10.62 -7.28 -10.04
C HIS A 371 -10.04 -5.87 -10.11
N VAL A 372 -9.34 -5.45 -9.04
CA VAL A 372 -8.73 -4.12 -8.95
C VAL A 372 -7.34 -4.09 -9.58
N MET A 373 -6.59 -5.18 -9.50
CA MET A 373 -5.21 -5.25 -10.00
C MET A 373 -5.10 -5.65 -11.47
N TYR A 374 -6.20 -6.04 -12.12
CA TYR A 374 -6.21 -6.32 -13.56
C TYR A 374 -5.67 -5.09 -14.34
N PRO A 375 -4.72 -5.26 -15.28
CA PRO A 375 -4.34 -6.48 -16.00
C PRO A 375 -3.14 -7.25 -15.43
N ASN A 376 -2.71 -6.99 -14.19
CA ASN A 376 -1.53 -7.63 -13.60
C ASN A 376 -1.76 -9.11 -13.25
N LEU A 377 -1.76 -9.95 -14.28
CA LEU A 377 -1.99 -11.38 -14.21
C LEU A 377 -0.85 -12.14 -14.89
N ALA A 378 -0.37 -13.17 -14.22
CA ALA A 378 0.63 -14.08 -14.73
C ALA A 378 0.05 -15.49 -14.89
N ALA A 379 0.25 -16.08 -16.07
CA ALA A 379 -0.20 -17.40 -16.43
C ALA A 379 0.99 -18.39 -16.51
N PRO A 380 0.81 -19.67 -16.12
CA PRO A 380 1.90 -20.63 -16.08
C PRO A 380 2.32 -21.03 -17.50
N SER A 381 3.62 -20.99 -17.78
CA SER A 381 4.18 -21.39 -19.07
C SER A 381 4.21 -22.91 -19.23
N SER A 382 3.96 -23.40 -20.44
CA SER A 382 4.13 -24.83 -20.77
C SER A 382 5.59 -25.29 -20.72
N ALA A 383 6.55 -24.36 -20.87
CA ALA A 383 7.97 -24.68 -20.92
C ALA A 383 8.58 -25.08 -19.55
N SER A 384 8.06 -24.57 -18.44
CA SER A 384 8.55 -24.91 -17.10
C SER A 384 7.52 -24.58 -16.03
N ARG A 385 7.46 -25.39 -14.97
CA ARG A 385 6.60 -25.16 -13.80
C ARG A 385 6.96 -23.91 -13.00
N ARG A 386 8.15 -23.34 -13.18
CA ARG A 386 8.60 -22.11 -12.49
C ARG A 386 8.56 -20.86 -13.38
N ARG A 387 8.13 -21.00 -14.64
CA ARG A 387 8.06 -19.90 -15.60
C ARG A 387 6.61 -19.47 -15.80
N TYR A 388 6.41 -18.17 -15.84
CA TYR A 388 5.13 -17.55 -16.12
C TYR A 388 5.26 -16.56 -17.27
N TYR A 389 4.15 -16.24 -17.91
CA TYR A 389 4.05 -15.17 -18.90
C TYR A 389 2.91 -14.23 -18.52
N THR A 390 3.02 -12.98 -18.91
CA THR A 390 1.99 -11.95 -18.78
C THR A 390 1.58 -11.49 -20.17
N GLU A 391 0.58 -10.63 -20.28
CA GLU A 391 0.18 -9.99 -21.55
C GLU A 391 1.35 -9.26 -22.23
N THR A 392 2.24 -8.65 -21.44
CA THR A 392 3.34 -7.82 -21.93
C THR A 392 4.69 -8.53 -21.95
N ASN A 393 4.85 -9.64 -21.24
CA ASN A 393 6.14 -10.29 -21.04
C ASN A 393 6.05 -11.81 -21.16
N ASP A 394 6.74 -12.36 -22.15
CA ASP A 394 6.74 -13.80 -22.44
C ASP A 394 7.46 -14.66 -21.39
N MET A 395 8.33 -14.04 -20.59
CA MET A 395 9.17 -14.75 -19.62
C MET A 395 9.27 -14.00 -18.30
N THR A 396 8.70 -14.60 -17.25
CA THR A 396 8.71 -14.07 -15.89
C THR A 396 8.91 -15.17 -14.84
N HIS A 397 9.48 -14.78 -13.69
CA HIS A 397 9.66 -15.63 -12.51
C HIS A 397 9.09 -15.00 -11.24
N MET A 398 8.73 -15.83 -10.26
CA MET A 398 8.34 -15.35 -8.93
C MET A 398 9.55 -14.77 -8.19
N SER A 399 9.37 -13.65 -7.48
CA SER A 399 10.42 -13.13 -6.59
C SER A 399 10.81 -14.16 -5.54
N PRO A 400 12.10 -14.35 -5.22
CA PRO A 400 12.54 -15.23 -4.14
C PRO A 400 11.91 -14.88 -2.79
N SER A 401 11.57 -13.61 -2.58
CA SER A 401 10.91 -13.11 -1.37
C SER A 401 9.42 -13.44 -1.28
N SER A 402 8.78 -13.79 -2.41
CA SER A 402 7.36 -14.13 -2.46
C SER A 402 7.10 -15.46 -1.76
N VAL A 403 5.97 -15.59 -1.08
CA VAL A 403 5.48 -16.88 -0.54
C VAL A 403 5.23 -17.94 -1.63
N ASN A 404 5.24 -17.54 -2.90
CA ASN A 404 5.04 -18.38 -4.07
C ASN A 404 6.35 -18.66 -4.84
N SER A 405 7.51 -18.38 -4.26
CA SER A 405 8.82 -18.70 -4.87
C SER A 405 9.07 -20.21 -4.97
N THR A 406 8.48 -20.99 -4.05
CA THR A 406 8.48 -22.46 -4.08
C THR A 406 7.66 -22.98 -5.25
N GLU A 407 7.95 -24.19 -5.73
CA GLU A 407 7.16 -24.81 -6.80
C GLU A 407 5.68 -24.93 -6.41
N ARG A 408 4.81 -24.39 -7.26
CA ARG A 408 3.35 -24.45 -7.13
C ARG A 408 2.76 -25.23 -8.31
N PRO A 409 1.56 -25.82 -8.16
CA PRO A 409 0.78 -26.30 -9.30
C PRO A 409 0.58 -25.20 -10.36
N ARG A 410 0.22 -25.61 -11.58
CA ARG A 410 -0.06 -24.67 -12.67
C ARG A 410 -1.29 -23.83 -12.32
N SER A 411 -1.04 -22.63 -11.84
CA SER A 411 -2.04 -21.70 -11.33
C SER A 411 -1.79 -20.28 -11.86
N LEU A 412 -2.83 -19.46 -11.84
CA LEU A 412 -2.73 -18.03 -12.16
C LEU A 412 -2.32 -17.23 -10.93
N PHE A 413 -1.50 -16.20 -11.13
CA PHE A 413 -1.06 -15.30 -10.06
C PHE A 413 -1.25 -13.84 -10.43
N ILE A 414 -1.91 -13.12 -9.54
CA ILE A 414 -1.93 -11.66 -9.50
C ILE A 414 -0.54 -11.19 -9.03
N PHE A 415 -0.04 -10.06 -9.51
CA PHE A 415 1.20 -9.45 -9.02
C PHE A 415 1.06 -7.93 -8.89
N ASN A 416 1.85 -7.29 -8.03
CA ASN A 416 1.79 -5.83 -7.86
C ASN A 416 2.65 -5.09 -8.88
N SER A 417 3.88 -5.55 -9.08
CA SER A 417 4.84 -4.94 -9.99
C SER A 417 5.79 -5.98 -10.57
N THR A 418 6.43 -5.63 -11.69
CA THR A 418 7.51 -6.41 -12.27
C THR A 418 8.82 -5.63 -12.18
N THR A 419 9.91 -6.33 -11.92
CA THR A 419 11.24 -5.73 -11.96
C THR A 419 12.19 -6.59 -12.78
N LYS A 420 12.94 -5.96 -13.67
CA LYS A 420 14.02 -6.63 -14.41
C LYS A 420 15.32 -6.54 -13.58
N PRO A 421 15.88 -7.67 -13.10
CA PRO A 421 17.15 -7.67 -12.39
C PRO A 421 18.30 -7.34 -13.35
N SER A 422 19.31 -6.61 -12.89
CA SER A 422 20.44 -6.15 -13.72
C SER A 422 21.25 -7.27 -14.37
N SER A 423 21.21 -8.47 -13.79
CA SER A 423 21.99 -9.64 -14.22
C SER A 423 21.18 -10.64 -15.04
N GLY A 424 19.92 -10.35 -15.40
CA GLY A 424 19.07 -11.32 -16.09
C GLY A 424 18.07 -10.68 -17.03
N ASP A 425 17.75 -11.39 -18.12
CA ASP A 425 16.74 -10.94 -19.08
C ASP A 425 15.29 -11.20 -18.64
N THR A 426 15.10 -11.93 -17.55
CA THR A 426 13.78 -12.35 -17.07
C THR A 426 13.20 -11.39 -16.04
N TYR A 427 11.97 -10.94 -16.26
CA TYR A 427 11.25 -10.12 -15.28
C TYR A 427 10.86 -10.94 -14.05
N VAL A 428 10.90 -10.30 -12.89
CA VAL A 428 10.53 -10.90 -11.62
C VAL A 428 9.23 -10.28 -11.12
N LEU A 429 8.25 -11.13 -10.82
CA LEU A 429 6.96 -10.76 -10.25
C LEU A 429 7.10 -10.52 -8.75
N LYS A 430 6.72 -9.32 -8.28
CA LYS A 430 6.68 -8.96 -6.86
C LYS A 430 5.26 -9.06 -6.30
N GLN A 431 5.17 -9.42 -5.01
CA GLN A 431 3.93 -9.53 -4.22
C GLN A 431 2.82 -10.28 -4.97
N THR A 432 2.89 -11.61 -4.99
CA THR A 432 2.00 -12.41 -5.81
C THR A 432 0.86 -13.02 -5.02
N SER A 433 -0.27 -13.27 -5.68
CA SER A 433 -1.43 -13.90 -5.06
C SER A 433 -2.16 -14.80 -6.03
N HIS A 434 -2.37 -16.05 -5.62
CA HIS A 434 -3.09 -17.03 -6.41
C HIS A 434 -4.54 -16.58 -6.69
N VAL A 435 -4.98 -16.70 -7.94
CA VAL A 435 -6.37 -16.54 -8.37
C VAL A 435 -6.80 -17.76 -9.20
N THR A 436 -8.06 -18.16 -9.09
CA THR A 436 -8.57 -19.31 -9.85
C THR A 436 -8.92 -18.90 -11.28
N PRO A 437 -8.92 -19.83 -12.25
CA PRO A 437 -9.39 -19.54 -13.61
C PRO A 437 -10.83 -19.01 -13.65
N LEU A 438 -11.72 -19.54 -12.80
CA LEU A 438 -13.11 -19.07 -12.73
C LEU A 438 -13.19 -17.62 -12.23
N ALA A 439 -12.49 -17.30 -11.13
CA ALA A 439 -12.43 -15.91 -10.64
C ALA A 439 -11.80 -14.97 -11.67
N ALA A 440 -10.80 -15.45 -12.43
CA ALA A 440 -10.18 -14.69 -13.51
C ALA A 440 -11.18 -14.35 -14.62
N CYS A 441 -12.00 -15.33 -15.05
CA CYS A 441 -13.06 -15.12 -16.02
C CYS A 441 -14.16 -14.17 -15.53
N LEU A 442 -14.56 -14.27 -14.25
CA LEU A 442 -15.65 -13.46 -13.71
C LEU A 442 -15.28 -11.99 -13.52
N LEU A 443 -14.04 -11.70 -13.12
CA LEU A 443 -13.65 -10.37 -12.64
C LEU A 443 -12.51 -9.71 -13.45
N GLY A 444 -11.99 -10.38 -14.46
CA GLY A 444 -10.88 -9.90 -15.27
C GLY A 444 -11.30 -9.15 -16.53
N GLY A 445 -10.46 -9.26 -17.55
CA GLY A 445 -10.59 -8.67 -18.87
C GLY A 445 -11.83 -9.08 -19.66
N ARG A 446 -11.96 -8.58 -20.90
CA ARG A 446 -13.09 -8.93 -21.76
C ARG A 446 -12.99 -10.38 -22.21
N LEU A 447 -14.08 -11.12 -22.03
CA LEU A 447 -14.18 -12.50 -22.50
C LEU A 447 -14.84 -12.56 -23.87
N HIS A 448 -14.21 -13.29 -24.78
CA HIS A 448 -14.76 -13.65 -26.08
C HIS A 448 -14.43 -15.11 -26.40
N GLY A 449 -15.23 -15.76 -27.22
CA GLY A 449 -15.01 -17.17 -27.53
C GLY A 449 -16.19 -17.81 -28.22
N SER A 450 -15.99 -19.04 -28.69
CA SER A 450 -16.99 -19.88 -29.33
C SER A 450 -16.82 -21.33 -28.87
N GLY A 451 -17.93 -22.03 -28.68
CA GLY A 451 -17.91 -23.39 -28.15
C GLY A 451 -17.40 -23.41 -26.70
N ARG A 452 -16.47 -24.32 -26.43
CA ARG A 452 -15.91 -24.55 -25.09
C ARG A 452 -14.67 -23.70 -24.77
N ARG A 453 -14.21 -22.87 -25.71
CA ARG A 453 -12.97 -22.09 -25.57
C ARG A 453 -13.32 -20.63 -25.40
N ILE A 454 -12.83 -20.03 -24.33
CA ILE A 454 -12.94 -18.60 -24.04
C ILE A 454 -11.53 -18.02 -24.01
N CYS A 455 -11.37 -16.80 -24.49
CA CYS A 455 -10.15 -16.03 -24.39
C CYS A 455 -10.43 -14.72 -23.65
N MET A 456 -9.53 -14.34 -22.75
CA MET A 456 -9.55 -13.06 -22.04
C MET A 456 -8.53 -12.12 -22.68
N ASP A 457 -9.02 -10.96 -23.12
CA ASP A 457 -8.25 -9.88 -23.77
C ASP A 457 -7.23 -10.39 -24.82
N SER A 458 -7.62 -11.45 -25.53
CA SER A 458 -6.92 -12.04 -26.68
C SER A 458 -5.56 -12.68 -26.38
N TRP A 459 -5.12 -12.76 -25.12
CA TRP A 459 -3.84 -13.38 -24.75
C TRP A 459 -3.96 -14.62 -23.87
N LEU A 460 -5.02 -14.75 -23.04
CA LEU A 460 -5.18 -15.87 -22.11
C LEU A 460 -6.39 -16.74 -22.45
N GLY A 461 -6.12 -17.96 -22.92
CA GLY A 461 -7.14 -18.95 -23.27
C GLY A 461 -7.56 -19.86 -22.12
N PHE A 462 -8.85 -20.11 -22.02
CA PHE A 462 -9.50 -21.02 -21.07
C PHE A 462 -10.29 -22.09 -21.82
N LEU A 463 -10.26 -23.32 -21.30
CA LEU A 463 -11.09 -24.43 -21.78
C LEU A 463 -12.14 -24.76 -20.72
N VAL A 464 -13.41 -24.56 -21.05
CA VAL A 464 -14.54 -24.87 -20.17
C VAL A 464 -14.92 -26.34 -20.32
N GLN A 465 -14.87 -27.05 -19.20
CA GLN A 465 -15.30 -28.45 -19.11
C GLN A 465 -16.58 -28.52 -18.26
N ALA A 466 -17.60 -29.22 -18.76
CA ALA A 466 -18.79 -29.54 -17.99
C ALA A 466 -18.71 -31.01 -17.56
N ASN A 467 -19.19 -31.32 -16.34
CA ASN A 467 -19.19 -32.68 -15.82
C ASN A 467 -20.01 -33.65 -16.69
N GLU A 468 -21.03 -33.14 -17.39
CA GLU A 468 -21.83 -33.89 -18.35
C GLU A 468 -21.43 -33.47 -19.78
N GLY A 469 -20.93 -34.45 -20.56
CA GLY A 469 -20.08 -34.26 -21.75
C GLY A 469 -20.59 -33.41 -22.92
N SER A 470 -21.79 -32.83 -22.85
CA SER A 470 -22.37 -31.92 -23.87
C SER A 470 -22.55 -30.46 -23.40
N GLY A 471 -22.36 -30.14 -22.11
CA GLY A 471 -22.72 -28.82 -21.55
C GLY A 471 -21.68 -27.70 -21.66
N GLY A 472 -20.45 -27.98 -22.09
CA GLY A 472 -19.34 -27.03 -22.00
C GLY A 472 -19.53 -25.72 -22.79
N ASP A 473 -20.22 -25.78 -23.93
CA ASP A 473 -20.53 -24.60 -24.76
C ASP A 473 -21.59 -23.70 -24.09
N ARG A 474 -22.64 -24.32 -23.52
CA ARG A 474 -23.63 -23.60 -22.72
C ARG A 474 -22.98 -22.96 -21.48
N ALA A 475 -22.11 -23.69 -20.78
CA ALA A 475 -21.39 -23.18 -19.62
C ALA A 475 -20.49 -22.00 -19.98
N ALA A 476 -19.81 -22.05 -21.14
CA ALA A 476 -18.99 -20.95 -21.62
C ALA A 476 -19.81 -19.69 -21.92
N ARG A 477 -20.95 -19.84 -22.60
CA ARG A 477 -21.90 -18.72 -22.83
C ARG A 477 -22.42 -18.13 -21.53
N LEU A 478 -22.87 -18.97 -20.59
CA LEU A 478 -23.35 -18.54 -19.29
C LEU A 478 -22.27 -17.79 -18.50
N LEU A 479 -21.01 -18.21 -18.59
CA LEU A 479 -19.90 -17.50 -17.93
C LEU A 479 -19.68 -16.09 -18.50
N ILE A 480 -19.78 -15.94 -19.82
CA ILE A 480 -19.67 -14.64 -20.49
C ILE A 480 -20.85 -13.72 -20.11
N GLU A 481 -22.07 -14.26 -20.09
CA GLU A 481 -23.27 -13.52 -19.68
C GLU A 481 -23.21 -13.12 -18.21
N LEU A 482 -22.84 -14.05 -17.32
CA LEU A 482 -22.69 -13.81 -15.89
C LEU A 482 -21.66 -12.71 -15.60
N ARG A 483 -20.52 -12.70 -16.31
CA ARG A 483 -19.53 -11.61 -16.21
C ARG A 483 -20.15 -10.25 -16.55
N LYS A 484 -20.94 -10.17 -17.63
CA LYS A 484 -21.61 -8.92 -18.02
C LYS A 484 -22.62 -8.48 -16.96
N THR A 485 -23.40 -9.40 -16.42
CA THR A 485 -24.37 -9.13 -15.36
C THR A 485 -23.70 -8.66 -14.07
N LEU A 486 -22.59 -9.29 -13.67
CA LEU A 486 -21.80 -8.87 -12.51
C LEU A 486 -21.24 -7.46 -12.68
N GLN A 487 -20.79 -7.10 -13.88
CA GLN A 487 -20.34 -5.74 -14.17
C GLN A 487 -21.46 -4.71 -13.95
N ILE A 488 -22.66 -4.98 -14.48
CA ILE A 488 -23.83 -4.12 -14.29
C ILE A 488 -24.17 -3.99 -12.79
N ALA A 489 -24.09 -5.11 -12.07
CA ALA A 489 -24.34 -5.12 -10.63
C ALA A 489 -23.31 -4.29 -9.85
N PHE A 490 -22.03 -4.34 -10.23
CA PHE A 490 -20.98 -3.52 -9.62
C PHE A 490 -21.18 -2.04 -9.92
N ASP A 491 -21.52 -1.69 -11.16
CA ASP A 491 -21.79 -0.31 -11.55
C ASP A 491 -22.99 0.24 -10.77
N ALA A 492 -24.05 -0.55 -10.59
CA ALA A 492 -25.19 -0.21 -9.75
C ALA A 492 -24.81 -0.06 -8.27
N ALA A 493 -23.95 -0.93 -7.74
CA ALA A 493 -23.48 -0.87 -6.35
C ALA A 493 -22.64 0.39 -6.09
N PHE A 494 -21.72 0.75 -6.98
CA PHE A 494 -20.94 1.99 -6.86
C PHE A 494 -21.81 3.24 -7.04
N HIS A 495 -22.79 3.20 -7.93
CA HIS A 495 -23.75 4.30 -8.08
C HIS A 495 -24.56 4.50 -6.79
N SER A 496 -25.04 3.41 -6.20
CA SER A 496 -25.72 3.39 -4.91
C SER A 496 -24.85 3.99 -3.79
N LEU A 497 -23.56 3.63 -3.71
CA LEU A 497 -22.64 4.22 -2.73
C LEU A 497 -22.49 5.73 -2.90
N GLY A 498 -22.43 6.22 -4.14
CA GLY A 498 -22.34 7.66 -4.44
C GLY A 498 -23.59 8.44 -4.05
N GLN A 499 -24.77 7.82 -4.02
CA GLN A 499 -26.03 8.47 -3.65
C GLN A 499 -26.26 8.59 -2.13
N LEU A 500 -25.50 7.84 -1.32
CA LEU A 500 -25.58 7.90 0.15
C LEU A 500 -25.22 9.29 0.71
N GLU A 501 -24.57 10.14 -0.09
CA GLU A 501 -24.25 11.52 0.24
C GLU A 501 -25.50 12.41 0.39
N ASN A 502 -26.51 12.17 -0.44
CA ASN A 502 -27.65 13.08 -0.60
C ASN A 502 -28.85 12.76 0.32
N HIS A 503 -28.82 11.64 1.03
CA HIS A 503 -29.94 11.24 1.89
C HIS A 503 -29.81 11.83 3.30
N GLN A 504 -30.81 12.63 3.69
CA GLN A 504 -31.04 13.01 5.08
C GLN A 504 -31.37 11.76 5.91
N PRO A 505 -30.99 11.70 7.19
CA PRO A 505 -31.28 10.55 8.04
C PRO A 505 -32.79 10.43 8.26
N THR A 506 -33.45 9.55 7.51
CA THR A 506 -34.80 9.11 7.82
C THR A 506 -34.78 8.17 9.03
N LYS A 507 -35.80 8.27 9.88
CA LYS A 507 -35.98 7.47 11.12
C LYS A 507 -36.37 6.00 10.85
N GLU A 508 -35.96 5.43 9.71
CA GLU A 508 -36.26 4.03 9.41
C GLU A 508 -35.23 3.10 10.07
N PRO A 509 -35.67 1.93 10.57
CA PRO A 509 -34.80 0.98 11.26
C PRO A 509 -33.65 0.51 10.35
N LYS A 510 -32.51 0.19 10.98
CA LYS A 510 -31.22 -0.16 10.36
C LYS A 510 -31.23 -1.35 9.37
N SER A 511 -32.36 -2.02 9.13
CA SER A 511 -32.43 -3.30 8.41
C SER A 511 -33.07 -3.23 7.02
N THR A 512 -33.28 -2.05 6.43
CA THR A 512 -33.99 -1.97 5.13
C THR A 512 -33.56 -0.81 4.25
N ARG A 513 -32.26 -0.47 4.23
CA ARG A 513 -31.76 0.37 3.13
C ARG A 513 -31.71 -0.49 1.86
N SER A 514 -32.39 -0.07 0.80
CA SER A 514 -32.40 -0.74 -0.51
C SER A 514 -31.01 -1.09 -1.04
N HIS A 515 -30.01 -0.28 -0.67
CA HIS A 515 -28.60 -0.49 -0.98
C HIS A 515 -27.97 -1.69 -0.27
N ASP A 516 -28.32 -1.93 1.00
CA ASP A 516 -27.79 -3.09 1.75
C ASP A 516 -28.29 -4.40 1.14
N LEU A 517 -29.55 -4.44 0.69
CA LEU A 517 -30.11 -5.60 -0.04
C LEU A 517 -29.35 -5.89 -1.34
N LEU A 518 -29.00 -4.85 -2.11
CA LEU A 518 -28.20 -5.00 -3.33
C LEU A 518 -26.81 -5.58 -3.01
N PHE A 519 -26.15 -5.06 -1.97
CA PHE A 519 -24.82 -5.50 -1.56
C PHE A 519 -24.83 -6.95 -1.06
N ASP A 520 -25.84 -7.32 -0.27
CA ASP A 520 -26.00 -8.67 0.24
C ASP A 520 -26.27 -9.65 -0.90
N MET A 521 -27.17 -9.31 -1.83
CA MET A 521 -27.46 -10.15 -3.01
C MET A 521 -26.22 -10.38 -3.89
N ILE A 522 -25.46 -9.33 -4.21
CA ILE A 522 -24.24 -9.46 -5.01
C ILE A 522 -23.19 -10.29 -4.26
N SER A 523 -23.07 -10.09 -2.95
CA SER A 523 -22.13 -10.84 -2.11
C SER A 523 -22.47 -12.32 -2.05
N GLU A 524 -23.74 -12.67 -1.81
CA GLU A 524 -24.20 -14.05 -1.74
C GLU A 524 -23.97 -14.79 -3.06
N ILE A 525 -24.31 -14.17 -4.19
CA ILE A 525 -24.10 -14.75 -5.53
C ILE A 525 -22.61 -15.01 -5.75
N MET A 526 -21.75 -14.01 -5.51
CA MET A 526 -20.30 -14.16 -5.69
C MET A 526 -19.70 -15.22 -4.77
N ILE A 527 -20.15 -15.29 -3.51
CA ILE A 527 -19.67 -16.29 -2.55
C ILE A 527 -20.11 -17.69 -2.97
N ASP A 528 -21.37 -17.88 -3.35
CA ASP A 528 -21.89 -19.18 -3.79
C ASP A 528 -21.11 -19.71 -5.00
N ILE A 529 -20.83 -18.85 -5.99
CA ILE A 529 -20.03 -19.22 -7.16
C ILE A 529 -18.61 -19.61 -6.77
N LEU A 530 -17.93 -18.79 -5.96
CA LEU A 530 -16.53 -19.01 -5.59
C LEU A 530 -16.32 -20.17 -4.61
N VAL A 531 -17.31 -20.50 -3.78
CA VAL A 531 -17.26 -21.65 -2.86
C VAL A 531 -17.39 -22.97 -3.62
N ARG A 532 -18.15 -22.98 -4.73
CA ARG A 532 -18.30 -24.15 -5.61
C ARG A 532 -17.09 -24.37 -6.52
N ASP A 533 -16.13 -23.44 -6.55
CA ASP A 533 -14.91 -23.55 -7.34
C ASP A 533 -13.93 -24.56 -6.72
N ILE A 534 -13.73 -25.69 -7.42
CA ILE A 534 -12.86 -26.78 -6.96
C ILE A 534 -11.42 -26.43 -7.30
N ASP A 535 -10.80 -25.61 -6.47
CA ASP A 535 -9.39 -25.26 -6.59
C ASP A 535 -8.52 -26.07 -5.61
N PRO A 536 -7.36 -26.61 -6.03
CA PRO A 536 -6.45 -27.36 -5.16
C PRO A 536 -5.94 -26.58 -3.94
N VAL A 537 -5.93 -25.24 -3.98
CA VAL A 537 -5.61 -24.37 -2.84
C VAL A 537 -6.71 -24.45 -1.78
N TYR A 538 -7.97 -24.52 -2.20
CA TYR A 538 -9.13 -24.48 -1.30
C TYR A 538 -9.59 -25.87 -0.84
N SER A 539 -9.44 -26.90 -1.69
CA SER A 539 -9.85 -28.28 -1.35
C SER A 539 -9.05 -28.90 -0.20
N LYS A 540 -7.79 -28.49 0.01
CA LYS A 540 -6.97 -28.93 1.16
C LYS A 540 -7.40 -28.31 2.50
N ARG A 541 -8.18 -27.22 2.52
CA ARG A 541 -8.61 -26.54 3.75
C ARG A 541 -9.79 -27.20 4.45
N VAL A 542 -10.63 -27.96 3.74
CA VAL A 542 -11.80 -28.64 4.34
C VAL A 542 -11.37 -29.61 5.46
N LYS A 543 -10.12 -30.10 5.43
CA LYS A 543 -9.58 -30.98 6.49
C LYS A 543 -8.99 -30.26 7.71
N THR A 544 -8.75 -28.95 7.65
CA THR A 544 -8.04 -28.18 8.70
C THR A 544 -8.87 -27.06 9.33
N ALA A 545 -10.04 -26.72 8.76
CA ALA A 545 -10.92 -25.67 9.26
C ALA A 545 -11.56 -25.96 10.63
N THR A 546 -11.48 -27.19 11.15
CA THR A 546 -12.06 -27.59 12.44
C THR A 546 -11.24 -27.21 13.67
N GLN A 547 -10.05 -26.61 13.56
CA GLN A 547 -9.20 -26.40 14.74
C GLN A 547 -9.11 -24.95 15.27
N TRP A 548 -9.57 -23.91 14.56
CA TRP A 548 -9.30 -22.53 14.99
C TRP A 548 -10.36 -21.51 14.53
N ALA A 549 -11.63 -21.77 14.87
CA ALA A 549 -12.72 -20.79 14.80
C ALA A 549 -12.76 -19.91 16.06
#